data_AF-A0A437US42-F1
#
_entry.id   AF-A0A437US42-F1
#
_cell.length_a   1.000
_cell.length_b   1.000
_cell.length_c   1.000
_cell.angle_alpha   90.00
_cell.angle_beta   90.00
_cell.angle_gamma   90.00
#
_symmetry.space_group_name_H-M   'P 1'
#
loop_
_entity.id
_entity.type
_entity.pdbx_description
1 polymer ?
#
loop_
_entity_poly.entity_id
_entity_poly.type
_entity_poly.pdbx_seq_one_letter_code
_entity_poly.pdbx_strand_id
1 'polypeptide(L)'
;MKDSDTKGNVGRKLFWILFILAFAITGVTNFAIDQQFTWFRIVGSALIFGGSLLDALLFSKNYRIIHSVSVFTVLIIPFFMVVERTVNNYFLDAPVYWLWPIGIPIAVTWIVYFWATIGTRKILHWNMGSCLGMASLLAIPAVLITNTIANQTTVYNVIEMSFITILTLLSCGGLGLIAGLFMRKRKH
;
A
#
# COMPACT_ATOMS: atom_id res chain seq x y z
N MET A 1 -2.74 7.38 32.47
CA MET A 1 -3.68 7.47 31.32
C MET A 1 -3.70 8.83 30.62
N LYS A 2 -3.46 9.96 31.30
CA LYS A 2 -3.45 11.30 30.67
C LYS A 2 -2.24 11.55 29.74
N ASP A 3 -1.06 11.01 30.07
CA ASP A 3 0.19 11.28 29.33
C ASP A 3 0.29 10.63 27.94
N SER A 4 -0.35 9.48 27.74
CA SER A 4 -0.32 8.77 26.45
C SER A 4 -1.17 9.47 25.38
N ASP A 5 -2.26 10.12 25.79
CA ASP A 5 -3.12 10.90 24.88
C ASP A 5 -2.45 12.22 24.48
N THR A 6 -1.69 12.86 25.38
CA THR A 6 -0.96 14.10 25.07
C THR A 6 0.17 13.88 24.08
N LYS A 7 0.98 12.80 24.27
CA LYS A 7 2.09 12.47 23.34
C LYS A 7 1.60 12.08 21.93
N GLY A 8 0.50 11.33 21.83
CA GLY A 8 -0.11 10.99 20.55
C GLY A 8 -0.62 12.23 19.79
N ASN A 9 -1.16 13.22 20.52
CA ASN A 9 -1.65 14.46 19.95
C ASN A 9 -0.51 15.36 19.43
N VAL A 10 0.62 15.45 20.13
CA VAL A 10 1.79 16.21 19.68
C VAL A 10 2.43 15.58 18.44
N GLY A 11 2.61 14.25 18.42
CA GLY A 11 3.16 13.55 17.27
C GLY A 11 2.31 13.70 16.01
N ARG A 12 0.98 13.63 16.15
CA ARG A 12 0.06 13.86 15.03
C ARG A 12 0.13 15.30 14.52
N LYS A 13 0.17 16.30 15.41
CA LYS A 13 0.34 17.70 15.03
C LYS A 13 1.64 17.93 14.26
N LEU A 14 2.76 17.40 14.75
CA LEU A 14 4.05 17.51 14.07
C LEU A 14 4.01 16.86 12.68
N PHE A 15 3.41 15.66 12.58
CA PHE A 15 3.21 14.99 11.30
C PHE A 15 2.47 15.88 10.30
N TRP A 16 1.34 16.48 10.69
CA TRP A 16 0.57 17.35 9.79
C TRP A 16 1.30 18.66 9.45
N ILE A 17 2.10 19.22 10.36
CA ILE A 17 2.94 20.38 10.07
C ILE A 17 3.96 20.03 8.99
N LEU A 18 4.69 18.92 9.16
CA LEU A 18 5.69 18.47 8.18
C LEU A 18 5.03 18.09 6.85
N PHE A 19 3.84 17.49 6.89
CA PHE A 19 3.04 17.16 5.72
C PHE A 19 2.68 18.40 4.91
N ILE A 20 2.09 19.42 5.57
CA ILE A 20 1.69 20.67 4.92
C ILE A 20 2.93 21.40 4.39
N LEU A 21 4.03 21.39 5.13
CA LEU A 21 5.28 22.00 4.71
C LEU A 21 5.83 21.33 3.43
N ALA A 22 5.90 19.99 3.42
CA ALA A 22 6.33 19.24 2.25
C ALA A 22 5.41 19.51 1.04
N PHE A 23 4.10 19.47 1.24
CA PHE A 23 3.10 19.77 0.21
C PHE A 23 3.26 21.18 -0.36
N ALA A 24 3.41 22.19 0.51
CA ALA A 24 3.58 23.58 0.12
C ALA A 24 4.90 23.82 -0.63
N ILE A 25 6.03 23.33 -0.11
CA ILE A 25 7.34 23.47 -0.76
C ILE A 25 7.31 22.85 -2.16
N THR A 26 6.78 21.64 -2.28
CA THR A 26 6.67 20.95 -3.57
C THR A 26 5.82 21.75 -4.56
N GLY A 27 4.68 22.30 -4.10
CA GLY A 27 3.80 23.12 -4.93
C GLY A 27 4.44 24.42 -5.38
N VAL A 28 5.04 25.17 -4.46
CA VAL A 28 5.71 26.45 -4.76
C VAL A 28 6.88 26.24 -5.71
N THR A 29 7.71 25.22 -5.49
CA THR A 29 8.85 24.92 -6.38
C THR A 29 8.36 24.58 -7.78
N ASN A 30 7.31 23.75 -7.92
CA ASN A 30 6.78 23.45 -9.24
C ASN A 30 6.25 24.70 -9.93
N PHE A 31 5.45 25.50 -9.22
CA PHE A 31 4.88 26.73 -9.77
C PHE A 31 5.97 27.74 -10.15
N ALA A 32 7.07 27.82 -9.38
CA ALA A 32 8.18 28.70 -9.68
C ALA A 32 8.93 28.31 -10.97
N ILE A 33 9.02 27.01 -11.28
CA ILE A 33 9.73 26.51 -12.47
C ILE A 33 8.82 26.50 -13.69
N ASP A 34 7.63 25.90 -13.58
CA ASP A 34 6.76 25.62 -14.72
C ASP A 34 5.63 26.66 -14.89
N GLN A 35 5.48 27.61 -13.96
CA GLN A 35 4.35 28.56 -13.87
C GLN A 35 2.96 27.90 -13.85
N GLN A 36 2.93 26.59 -13.67
CA GLN A 36 1.75 25.74 -13.68
C GLN A 36 1.96 24.56 -12.73
N PHE A 37 0.86 23.99 -12.24
CA PHE A 37 0.93 22.78 -11.43
C PHE A 37 0.90 21.53 -12.32
N THR A 38 2.02 21.21 -12.95
CA THR A 38 2.30 20.00 -13.75
C THR A 38 2.61 18.77 -12.85
N TRP A 39 3.89 18.49 -12.55
CA TRP A 39 4.33 17.33 -11.77
C TRP A 39 3.86 17.35 -10.31
N PHE A 40 3.57 18.54 -9.77
CA PHE A 40 2.97 18.70 -8.45
C PHE A 40 1.65 17.93 -8.30
N ARG A 41 0.87 17.73 -9.37
CA ARG A 41 -0.37 16.94 -9.27
C ARG A 41 -0.07 15.50 -8.86
N ILE A 42 1.00 14.92 -9.40
CA ILE A 42 1.44 13.57 -9.04
C ILE A 42 1.99 13.56 -7.61
N VAL A 43 2.91 14.47 -7.29
CA VAL A 43 3.56 14.45 -5.97
C VAL A 43 2.61 14.86 -4.85
N GLY A 44 1.80 15.88 -5.05
CA GLY A 44 0.76 16.30 -4.10
C GLY A 44 -0.29 15.22 -3.86
N SER A 45 -0.76 14.52 -4.91
CA SER A 45 -1.68 13.40 -4.73
C SER A 45 -1.02 12.19 -4.06
N ALA A 46 0.26 11.91 -4.35
CA ALA A 46 1.04 10.88 -3.66
C ALA A 46 1.23 11.20 -2.17
N LEU A 47 1.48 12.48 -1.85
CA LEU A 47 1.50 12.96 -0.46
C LEU A 47 0.14 12.73 0.19
N ILE A 48 -0.97 13.18 -0.40
CA ILE A 48 -2.32 12.97 0.17
C ILE A 48 -2.60 11.47 0.38
N PHE A 49 -2.29 10.63 -0.60
CA PHE A 49 -2.46 9.19 -0.54
C PHE A 49 -1.63 8.56 0.59
N GLY A 50 -0.31 8.71 0.55
CA GLY A 50 0.62 8.14 1.53
C GLY A 50 0.46 8.74 2.93
N GLY A 51 0.22 10.05 3.00
CA GLY A 51 -0.01 10.78 4.24
C GLY A 51 -1.27 10.32 4.96
N SER A 52 -2.37 10.11 4.22
CA SER A 52 -3.61 9.56 4.80
C SER A 52 -3.43 8.12 5.28
N LEU A 53 -2.67 7.30 4.55
CA LEU A 53 -2.33 5.94 4.96
C LEU A 53 -1.51 5.90 6.25
N LEU A 54 -0.50 6.77 6.34
CA LEU A 54 0.36 6.89 7.51
C LEU A 54 -0.39 7.48 8.71
N ASP A 55 -1.24 8.49 8.53
CA ASP A 55 -2.05 9.05 9.62
C ASP A 55 -2.96 7.95 10.22
N ALA A 56 -3.63 7.18 9.35
CA ALA A 56 -4.46 6.06 9.76
C ALA A 56 -3.67 4.95 10.48
N LEU A 57 -2.46 4.63 10.00
CA LEU A 57 -1.62 3.57 10.56
C LEU A 57 -0.95 3.97 11.88
N LEU A 58 -0.52 5.22 12.01
CA LEU A 58 0.27 5.69 13.16
C LEU A 58 -0.61 6.20 14.31
N PHE A 59 -1.71 6.89 14.00
CA PHE A 59 -2.47 7.65 15.00
C PHE A 59 -3.86 7.09 15.30
N SER A 60 -4.38 6.12 14.54
CA SER A 60 -5.65 5.47 14.92
C SER A 60 -5.49 4.73 16.25
N LYS A 61 -6.47 4.81 17.16
CA LYS A 61 -6.37 4.15 18.47
C LYS A 61 -6.56 2.64 18.36
N ASN A 62 -7.57 2.21 17.61
CA ASN A 62 -7.95 0.81 17.43
C ASN A 62 -7.98 0.45 15.95
N TYR A 63 -7.72 -0.82 15.62
CA TYR A 63 -7.82 -1.35 14.25
C TYR A 63 -7.01 -0.56 13.19
N ARG A 64 -5.84 -0.01 13.56
CA ARG A 64 -4.98 0.83 12.69
C ARG A 64 -4.78 0.28 11.29
N ILE A 65 -4.52 -1.03 11.19
CA ILE A 65 -4.33 -1.74 9.92
C ILE A 65 -5.62 -1.70 9.07
N ILE A 66 -6.79 -1.92 9.68
CA ILE A 66 -8.08 -1.88 8.97
C ILE A 66 -8.36 -0.46 8.47
N HIS A 67 -8.10 0.56 9.29
CA HIS A 67 -8.25 1.95 8.88
C HIS A 67 -7.32 2.29 7.70
N SER A 68 -6.05 1.90 7.78
CA SER A 68 -5.08 2.13 6.70
C SER A 68 -5.47 1.39 5.41
N VAL A 69 -5.89 0.12 5.49
CA VAL A 69 -6.36 -0.63 4.30
C VAL A 69 -7.67 -0.05 3.74
N SER A 70 -8.53 0.51 4.58
CA SER A 70 -9.74 1.21 4.12
C SER A 70 -9.38 2.49 3.34
N VAL A 71 -8.44 3.28 3.85
CA VAL A 71 -7.89 4.45 3.14
C VAL A 71 -7.26 4.02 1.81
N PHE A 72 -6.47 2.93 1.80
CA PHE A 72 -5.89 2.36 0.58
C PHE A 72 -6.97 2.03 -0.45
N THR A 73 -8.02 1.31 -0.01
CA THR A 73 -9.14 0.86 -0.86
C THR A 73 -9.85 2.05 -1.52
N VAL A 74 -10.02 3.16 -0.80
CA VAL A 74 -10.72 4.35 -1.31
C VAL A 74 -9.83 5.22 -2.20
N LEU A 75 -8.55 5.39 -1.83
CA LEU A 75 -7.69 6.40 -2.46
C LEU A 75 -6.79 5.89 -3.59
N ILE A 76 -6.54 4.57 -3.70
CA ILE A 76 -5.60 4.04 -4.71
C ILE A 76 -6.06 4.33 -6.15
N ILE A 77 -7.36 4.18 -6.44
CA ILE A 77 -7.91 4.42 -7.78
C ILE A 77 -7.90 5.93 -8.12
N PRO A 78 -8.40 6.84 -7.26
CA PRO A 78 -8.24 8.28 -7.47
C PRO A 78 -6.78 8.70 -7.68
N PHE A 79 -5.85 8.11 -6.92
CA PHE A 79 -4.43 8.39 -7.09
C PHE A 79 -3.94 7.98 -8.48
N PHE A 80 -4.24 6.76 -8.94
CA PHE A 80 -3.88 6.33 -10.30
C PHE A 80 -4.53 7.19 -11.40
N MET A 81 -5.78 7.64 -11.21
CA MET A 81 -6.43 8.58 -12.13
C MET A 81 -5.66 9.91 -12.25
N VAL A 82 -5.19 10.46 -11.12
CA VAL A 82 -4.37 11.68 -11.13
C VAL A 82 -3.06 11.44 -11.88
N VAL A 83 -2.40 10.29 -11.65
CA VAL A 83 -1.15 9.93 -12.34
C VAL A 83 -1.37 9.85 -13.85
N GLU A 84 -2.30 9.02 -14.31
CA GLU A 84 -2.57 8.85 -15.76
C GLU A 84 -2.92 10.18 -16.43
N ARG A 85 -3.85 10.94 -15.85
CA ARG A 85 -4.29 12.21 -16.43
C ARG A 85 -3.17 13.25 -16.45
N THR A 86 -2.32 13.29 -15.43
CA THR A 86 -1.21 14.25 -15.39
C THR A 86 -0.13 13.86 -16.41
N VAL A 87 0.23 12.59 -16.48
CA VAL A 87 1.24 12.10 -17.44
C VAL A 87 0.78 12.35 -18.88
N ASN A 88 -0.47 12.01 -19.23
CA ASN A 88 -1.00 12.18 -20.57
C ASN A 88 -1.16 13.65 -21.00
N ASN A 89 -1.38 14.57 -20.06
CA ASN A 89 -1.60 15.98 -20.40
C ASN A 89 -0.31 16.81 -20.46
N TYR A 90 0.76 16.38 -19.78
CA TYR A 90 1.94 17.23 -19.56
C TYR A 90 3.28 16.58 -19.93
N PHE A 91 3.36 15.26 -20.07
CA PHE A 91 4.64 14.55 -20.16
C PHE A 91 4.76 13.61 -21.36
N LEU A 92 3.66 13.31 -22.06
CA LEU A 92 3.65 12.44 -23.23
C LEU A 92 3.11 13.19 -24.45
N ASP A 93 3.78 12.99 -25.58
CA ASP A 93 3.30 13.50 -26.88
C ASP A 93 2.07 12.72 -27.38
N ALA A 94 1.96 11.44 -26.98
CA ALA A 94 0.84 10.57 -27.30
C ALA A 94 0.26 9.96 -26.01
N PRO A 95 -1.06 10.06 -25.77
CA PRO A 95 -1.66 9.60 -24.53
C PRO A 95 -1.63 8.07 -24.40
N VAL A 96 -1.23 7.58 -23.22
CA VAL A 96 -1.21 6.17 -22.85
C VAL A 96 -2.22 5.94 -21.71
N TYR A 97 -3.25 5.16 -22.00
CA TYR A 97 -4.30 4.82 -21.02
C TYR A 97 -4.02 3.46 -20.40
N TRP A 98 -3.30 3.46 -19.27
CA TRP A 98 -2.87 2.25 -18.55
C TRP A 98 -3.75 1.92 -17.33
N LEU A 99 -4.53 2.88 -16.82
CA LEU A 99 -5.34 2.74 -15.61
C LEU A 99 -6.33 1.58 -15.75
N TRP A 100 -7.13 1.55 -16.80
CA TRP A 100 -8.13 0.50 -17.02
C TRP A 100 -7.53 -0.88 -17.29
N PRO A 101 -6.63 -1.05 -18.27
CA PRO A 101 -6.12 -2.38 -18.61
C PRO A 101 -5.12 -2.94 -17.60
N ILE A 102 -4.43 -2.09 -16.83
CA ILE A 102 -3.33 -2.50 -15.95
C ILE A 102 -3.57 -2.05 -14.50
N GLY A 103 -3.78 -0.76 -14.28
CA GLY A 103 -3.85 -0.16 -12.94
C GLY A 103 -4.97 -0.72 -12.05
N ILE A 104 -6.21 -0.75 -12.56
CA ILE A 104 -7.40 -1.22 -11.83
C ILE A 104 -7.29 -2.71 -11.50
N PRO A 105 -7.00 -3.63 -12.45
CA PRO A 105 -6.81 -5.05 -12.15
C PRO A 105 -5.77 -5.33 -11.07
N ILE A 106 -4.63 -4.63 -11.11
CA ILE A 106 -3.59 -4.75 -10.08
C ILE A 106 -4.10 -4.20 -8.74
N ALA A 107 -4.70 -3.01 -8.72
CA ALA A 107 -5.23 -2.43 -7.48
C ALA A 107 -6.27 -3.34 -6.82
N VAL A 108 -7.21 -3.89 -7.58
CA VAL A 108 -8.23 -4.83 -7.09
C VAL A 108 -7.58 -6.08 -6.49
N THR A 109 -6.54 -6.62 -7.14
CA THR A 109 -5.80 -7.78 -6.65
C THR A 109 -5.21 -7.52 -5.26
N TRP A 110 -4.57 -6.37 -5.07
CA TRP A 110 -3.99 -6.00 -3.77
C TRP A 110 -5.04 -5.65 -2.72
N ILE A 111 -6.17 -5.04 -3.11
CA ILE A 111 -7.32 -4.81 -2.21
C ILE A 111 -7.84 -6.15 -1.68
N VAL A 112 -8.10 -7.12 -2.57
CA VAL A 112 -8.57 -8.45 -2.20
C VAL A 112 -7.55 -9.15 -1.29
N TYR A 113 -6.27 -9.07 -1.62
CA TYR A 113 -5.18 -9.62 -0.79
C TYR A 113 -5.19 -9.05 0.64
N PHE A 114 -5.27 -7.72 0.80
CA PHE A 114 -5.26 -7.09 2.11
C PHE A 114 -6.50 -7.47 2.94
N TRP A 115 -7.68 -7.45 2.32
CA TRP A 115 -8.92 -7.83 3.00
C TRP A 115 -8.98 -9.32 3.35
N ALA A 116 -8.47 -10.20 2.49
CA ALA A 116 -8.33 -11.62 2.80
C ALA A 116 -7.39 -11.85 4.00
N THR A 117 -6.27 -11.14 4.06
CA THR A 117 -5.33 -11.20 5.18
C THR A 117 -5.93 -10.68 6.50
N ILE A 118 -6.72 -9.60 6.43
CA ILE A 118 -7.46 -9.09 7.61
C ILE A 118 -8.56 -10.05 8.02
N GLY A 119 -9.30 -10.60 7.06
CA GLY A 119 -10.41 -11.53 7.28
C GLY A 119 -9.95 -12.82 7.94
N THR A 120 -8.87 -13.42 7.45
CA THR A 120 -8.27 -14.64 8.05
C THR A 120 -7.89 -14.40 9.51
N ARG A 121 -7.27 -13.26 9.86
CA ARG A 121 -6.99 -12.92 11.26
C ARG A 121 -8.24 -12.82 12.11
N LYS A 122 -9.30 -12.19 11.59
CA LYS A 122 -10.54 -11.94 12.34
C LYS A 122 -11.34 -13.24 12.56
N ILE A 123 -11.34 -14.15 11.59
CA ILE A 123 -12.06 -15.43 11.64
C ILE A 123 -11.30 -16.46 12.48
N LEU A 124 -9.98 -16.57 12.28
CA LEU A 124 -9.18 -17.64 12.87
C LEU A 124 -8.57 -17.27 14.24
N HIS A 125 -8.71 -16.02 14.67
CA HIS A 125 -8.12 -15.49 15.90
C HIS A 125 -6.62 -15.80 16.06
N TRP A 126 -5.90 -15.87 14.94
CA TRP A 126 -4.48 -16.22 14.91
C TRP A 126 -3.60 -15.12 15.50
N ASN A 127 -2.42 -15.54 16.00
CA ASN A 127 -1.42 -14.61 16.48
C ASN A 127 -0.70 -13.91 15.31
N MET A 128 0.05 -12.85 15.63
CA MET A 128 0.69 -12.01 14.61
C MET A 128 1.66 -12.80 13.72
N GLY A 129 2.39 -13.78 14.26
CA GLY A 129 3.31 -14.63 13.50
C GLY A 129 2.58 -15.46 12.43
N SER A 130 1.51 -16.16 12.82
CA SER A 130 0.68 -16.92 11.87
C SER A 130 0.00 -16.01 10.85
N CYS A 131 -0.41 -14.79 11.22
CA CYS A 131 -0.97 -13.83 10.28
C CYS A 131 0.05 -13.33 9.26
N LEU A 132 1.28 -13.04 9.69
CA LEU A 132 2.35 -12.64 8.78
C LEU A 132 2.72 -13.79 7.83
N GLY A 133 2.78 -15.02 8.34
CA GLY A 133 3.01 -16.21 7.50
C GLY A 133 1.93 -16.38 6.43
N MET A 134 0.65 -16.27 6.82
CA MET A 134 -0.47 -16.34 5.87
C MET A 134 -0.45 -15.19 4.86
N ALA A 135 -0.13 -13.98 5.29
CA ALA A 135 0.04 -12.83 4.40
C ALA A 135 1.12 -13.12 3.35
N SER A 136 2.28 -13.64 3.75
CA SER A 136 3.34 -14.01 2.80
C SER A 136 2.89 -15.07 1.79
N LEU A 137 2.11 -16.07 2.21
CA LEU A 137 1.58 -17.09 1.29
C LEU A 137 0.54 -16.52 0.32
N LEU A 138 -0.37 -15.68 0.81
CA LEU A 138 -1.37 -15.00 -0.02
C LEU A 138 -0.75 -13.98 -0.99
N ALA A 139 0.46 -13.49 -0.69
CA ALA A 139 1.16 -12.56 -1.58
C ALA A 139 1.64 -13.25 -2.87
N ILE A 140 1.85 -14.58 -2.86
CA ILE A 140 2.29 -15.33 -4.05
C ILE A 140 1.32 -15.15 -5.23
N PRO A 141 0.01 -15.51 -5.12
CA PRO A 141 -0.92 -15.30 -6.21
C PRO A 141 -1.08 -13.82 -6.57
N ALA A 142 -1.01 -12.89 -5.60
CA ALA A 142 -1.09 -11.46 -5.87
C ALA A 142 0.09 -10.96 -6.73
N VAL A 143 1.31 -11.42 -6.45
CA VAL A 143 2.53 -11.11 -7.22
C VAL A 143 2.46 -11.73 -8.61
N LEU A 144 2.04 -12.99 -8.72
CA LEU A 144 1.89 -13.66 -10.02
C LEU A 144 0.91 -12.91 -10.93
N ILE A 145 -0.28 -12.58 -10.42
CA ILE A 145 -1.29 -11.82 -11.16
C ILE A 145 -0.73 -10.45 -11.56
N THR A 146 -0.09 -9.74 -10.63
CA THR A 146 0.51 -8.42 -10.89
C THR A 146 1.52 -8.48 -12.04
N ASN A 147 2.46 -9.44 -11.98
CA ASN A 147 3.51 -9.57 -12.97
C ASN A 147 3.01 -10.09 -14.31
N THR A 148 1.98 -10.94 -14.34
CA THR A 148 1.32 -11.38 -15.57
C THR A 148 0.66 -10.21 -16.28
N ILE A 149 -0.04 -9.34 -15.54
CA ILE A 149 -0.70 -8.16 -16.11
C ILE A 149 0.32 -7.11 -16.55
N ALA A 150 1.31 -6.82 -15.70
CA ALA A 150 2.31 -5.78 -15.97
C ALA A 150 3.22 -6.13 -17.15
N ASN A 151 3.66 -7.39 -17.26
CA ASN A 151 4.57 -7.83 -18.33
C ASN A 151 3.83 -8.40 -19.55
N GLN A 152 2.50 -8.46 -19.53
CA GLN A 152 1.66 -9.01 -20.61
C GLN A 152 2.15 -10.38 -21.10
N THR A 153 2.52 -11.25 -20.16
CA THR A 153 3.17 -12.54 -20.47
C THR A 153 2.48 -13.70 -19.73
N THR A 154 2.82 -14.92 -20.10
CA THR A 154 2.20 -16.12 -19.51
C THR A 154 2.65 -16.31 -18.06
N VAL A 155 1.81 -16.99 -17.26
CA VAL A 155 2.11 -17.29 -15.86
C VAL A 155 3.39 -18.11 -15.72
N TYR A 156 3.68 -19.00 -16.67
CA TYR A 156 4.90 -19.81 -16.67
C TYR A 156 6.16 -18.94 -16.69
N ASN A 157 6.22 -17.98 -17.62
CA ASN A 157 7.35 -17.05 -17.73
C ASN A 157 7.48 -16.19 -16.47
N VAL A 158 6.35 -15.78 -15.88
CA VAL A 158 6.35 -15.01 -14.63
C VAL A 158 6.90 -15.83 -13.45
N ILE A 159 6.57 -17.12 -13.36
CA ILE A 159 7.10 -18.01 -12.32
C ILE A 159 8.63 -18.10 -12.44
N GLU A 160 9.14 -18.25 -13.66
CA GLU A 160 10.58 -18.31 -13.91
C GLU A 160 11.27 -16.99 -13.52
N MET A 161 10.72 -15.85 -13.95
CA MET A 161 11.26 -14.52 -13.59
C MET A 161 11.13 -14.20 -12.09
N SER A 162 10.07 -14.69 -11.44
CA SER A 162 9.75 -14.39 -10.03
C SER A 162 10.19 -15.50 -9.07
N PHE A 163 10.99 -16.47 -9.53
CA PHE A 163 11.31 -17.68 -8.76
C PHE A 163 11.88 -17.38 -7.36
N ILE A 164 12.84 -16.46 -7.29
CA ILE A 164 13.46 -16.03 -6.02
C ILE A 164 12.41 -15.39 -5.09
N THR A 165 11.53 -14.56 -5.64
CA THR A 165 10.44 -13.91 -4.88
C THR A 165 9.47 -14.94 -4.32
N ILE A 166 9.07 -15.92 -5.14
CA ILE A 166 8.15 -16.99 -4.72
C ILE A 166 8.78 -17.84 -3.62
N LEU A 167 10.04 -18.27 -3.80
CA LEU A 167 10.76 -19.02 -2.75
C LEU A 167 10.86 -18.23 -1.45
N THR A 168 11.20 -16.94 -1.54
CA THR A 168 11.29 -16.07 -0.35
C THR A 168 9.95 -15.98 0.37
N LEU A 169 8.85 -15.77 -0.37
CA LEU A 169 7.51 -15.71 0.19
C LEU A 169 7.07 -17.05 0.80
N LEU A 170 7.42 -18.18 0.19
CA LEU A 170 7.19 -19.52 0.74
C LEU A 170 7.97 -19.73 2.04
N SER A 171 9.26 -19.36 2.07
CA SER A 171 10.09 -19.47 3.26
C SER A 171 9.57 -18.58 4.40
N CYS A 172 9.28 -17.32 4.12
CA CYS A 172 8.66 -16.40 5.10
C CYS A 172 7.31 -16.92 5.59
N GLY A 173 6.48 -17.44 4.67
CA GLY A 173 5.18 -18.03 4.98
C GLY A 173 5.28 -19.21 5.93
N GLY A 174 6.13 -20.18 5.59
CA GLY A 174 6.38 -21.36 6.42
C GLY A 174 6.95 -21.00 7.79
N LEU A 175 8.00 -20.17 7.84
CA LEU A 175 8.60 -19.73 9.10
C LEU A 175 7.62 -18.96 9.98
N GLY A 176 6.83 -18.05 9.40
CA GLY A 176 5.80 -17.29 10.11
C GLY A 176 4.71 -18.17 10.71
N LEU A 177 4.24 -19.17 9.96
CA LEU A 177 3.25 -20.14 10.46
C LEU A 177 3.83 -21.01 11.58
N ILE A 178 5.03 -21.54 11.42
CA ILE A 178 5.70 -22.37 12.44
C ILE A 178 5.92 -21.56 13.72
N ALA A 179 6.51 -20.37 13.61
CA ALA A 179 6.73 -19.48 14.76
C ALA A 179 5.41 -19.12 15.45
N GLY A 180 4.36 -18.85 14.66
CA GLY A 180 3.01 -18.62 15.16
C GLY A 180 2.46 -19.81 15.95
N LEU A 181 2.58 -21.04 15.44
CA LEU A 181 2.12 -22.24 16.15
C LEU A 181 2.89 -22.46 17.47
N PHE A 182 4.20 -22.24 17.49
CA PHE A 182 5.01 -22.33 18.72
C PHE A 182 4.62 -21.29 19.77
N MET A 183 4.36 -20.04 19.36
CA MET A 183 3.91 -18.99 20.28
C MET A 183 2.51 -19.26 20.85
N ARG A 184 1.65 -19.99 20.11
CA ARG A 184 0.32 -20.39 20.60
C ARG A 184 0.42 -21.46 21.68
N LYS A 185 1.34 -22.43 21.53
CA LYS A 185 1.55 -23.50 22.53
C LYS A 185 2.09 -23.00 23.86
N ARG A 186 2.89 -21.93 23.89
CA ARG A 186 3.46 -21.35 25.14
C ARG A 186 2.45 -20.58 26.01
N LYS A 187 1.25 -20.31 25.52
CA LYS A 187 0.20 -19.57 26.27
C LYS A 187 -0.82 -20.48 26.97
N HIS A 188 -0.74 -21.79 26.74
CA HIS A 188 -1.42 -22.82 27.51
C HIS A 188 -0.43 -23.47 28.46
#